data_AF-A0A6J4K6H2-F1
#
_entry.id   AF-A0A6J4K6H2-F1
#
_cell.length_a   1.000
_cell.length_b   1.000
_cell.length_c   1.000
_cell.angle_alpha   90.00
_cell.angle_beta   90.00
_cell.angle_gamma   90.00
#
_symmetry.space_group_name_H-M   'P 1'
#
loop_
_entity.id
_entity.type
_entity.pdbx_description
1 polymer ?
#
loop_
_entity_poly.entity_id
_entity_poly.type
_entity_poly.pdbx_seq_one_letter_code
_entity_poly.pdbx_strand_id
1 'polypeptide(L)'
;MIRWEYAYLFVGMRGSDHVVASLNGRPVDIQNNPQTPWDVMNTMGAEGWEFVAAVPTSPLQNTRQAGEQVVEGYWIFYLKRPRLDG
;
A
#
# COMPACT_ATOMS: atom_id res chain seq x y z
N MET A 1 8.12 -21.32 -19.25
CA MET A 1 8.12 -21.36 -17.77
C MET A 1 7.53 -20.04 -17.30
N ILE A 2 6.60 -20.02 -16.34
CA ILE A 2 6.02 -18.75 -15.86
C ILE A 2 6.99 -18.13 -14.84
N ARG A 3 7.38 -16.88 -15.05
CA ARG A 3 8.13 -16.08 -14.07
C ARG A 3 7.16 -15.11 -13.38
N TRP A 4 7.36 -14.86 -12.10
CA TRP A 4 6.54 -13.91 -11.33
C TRP A 4 7.32 -12.62 -11.07
N GLU A 5 6.65 -11.49 -11.26
CA GLU A 5 7.08 -10.18 -10.76
C GLU A 5 6.35 -9.86 -9.47
N TYR A 6 7.00 -9.09 -8.59
CA TYR A 6 6.47 -8.71 -7.29
C TYR A 6 6.56 -7.20 -7.12
N ALA A 7 5.56 -6.65 -6.45
CA ALA A 7 5.51 -5.25 -6.07
C ALA A 7 4.99 -5.11 -4.64
N TYR A 8 5.23 -3.96 -4.05
CA TYR A 8 4.62 -3.61 -2.77
C TYR A 8 4.30 -2.12 -2.65
N LEU A 9 3.25 -1.83 -1.89
CA LEU A 9 2.92 -0.49 -1.43
C LEU A 9 3.18 -0.40 0.07
N PHE A 10 3.79 0.70 0.50
CA PHE A 10 3.86 1.06 1.91
C PHE A 10 2.79 2.10 2.21
N VAL A 11 1.87 1.78 3.11
CA VAL A 11 0.68 2.58 3.39
C VAL A 11 0.71 3.04 4.84
N GLY A 12 0.60 4.34 5.06
CA GLY A 12 0.32 4.89 6.39
C GLY A 12 -1.18 4.93 6.64
N MET A 13 -1.61 4.51 7.82
CA MET A 13 -3.01 4.53 8.23
C MET A 13 -3.16 5.22 9.57
N ARG A 14 -4.20 6.06 9.71
CA ARG A 14 -4.63 6.67 10.97
C ARG A 14 -6.16 6.67 11.00
N GLY A 15 -6.74 5.80 11.84
CA GLY A 15 -8.20 5.59 11.81
C GLY A 15 -8.67 5.12 10.43
N SER A 16 -9.59 5.87 9.82
CA SER A 16 -10.06 5.65 8.45
C SER A 16 -9.16 6.28 7.36
N ASP A 17 -8.26 7.17 7.74
CA ASP A 17 -7.39 7.87 6.80
C ASP A 17 -6.22 6.98 6.40
N HIS A 18 -5.90 6.98 5.10
CA HIS A 18 -4.89 6.09 4.53
C HIS A 18 -4.17 6.79 3.38
N VAL A 19 -2.84 6.69 3.37
CA VAL A 19 -1.96 7.36 2.38
C VAL A 19 -0.90 6.40 1.87
N VAL A 20 -0.56 6.48 0.58
CA VAL A 20 0.56 5.73 0.01
C VAL A 20 1.85 6.49 0.28
N ALA A 21 2.70 5.93 1.12
CA ALA A 21 3.99 6.51 1.49
C ALA A 21 5.12 6.07 0.54
N SER A 22 5.06 4.85 -0.02
CA SER A 22 6.01 4.41 -1.04
C SER A 22 5.45 3.32 -1.96
N LEU A 23 6.02 3.23 -3.17
CA LEU A 23 5.77 2.18 -4.16
C LEU A 23 7.08 1.51 -4.52
N ASN A 24 7.20 0.20 -4.31
CA ASN A 24 8.42 -0.58 -4.55
C ASN A 24 9.66 0.06 -3.91
N GLY A 25 9.51 0.62 -2.71
CA GLY A 25 10.58 1.27 -1.94
C GLY A 25 10.94 2.68 -2.40
N ARG A 26 10.22 3.22 -3.40
CA ARG A 26 10.37 4.61 -3.82
C ARG A 26 9.36 5.47 -3.07
N PRO A 27 9.81 6.42 -2.24
CA PRO A 27 8.90 7.34 -1.56
C PRO A 27 8.02 8.07 -2.57
N VAL A 28 6.74 8.18 -2.24
CA VAL A 28 5.80 8.99 -3.01
C VAL A 28 5.71 10.36 -2.36
N ASP A 29 5.80 11.42 -3.16
CA ASP A 29 5.50 12.76 -2.67
C ASP A 29 3.99 12.91 -2.50
N ILE A 30 3.54 12.82 -1.26
CA ILE A 30 2.13 12.85 -0.88
C ILE A 30 1.47 14.20 -1.26
N GLN A 31 2.24 15.29 -1.33
CA GLN A 31 1.70 16.59 -1.74
C GLN A 31 1.36 16.63 -3.23
N ASN A 32 2.17 15.94 -4.03
CA ASN A 32 2.06 15.92 -5.49
C ASN A 32 1.31 14.69 -6.03
N ASN A 33 1.08 13.68 -5.19
CA ASN A 33 0.32 12.49 -5.54
C ASN A 33 -0.68 12.12 -4.42
N PRO A 34 -1.93 12.61 -4.49
CA PRO A 34 -2.95 12.37 -3.47
C PRO A 34 -3.66 11.01 -3.63
N GLN A 35 -3.09 10.07 -4.40
CA GLN A 35 -3.71 8.77 -4.61
C GLN A 35 -3.89 8.01 -3.30
N THR A 36 -5.11 7.49 -3.10
CA THR A 36 -5.36 6.54 -2.04
C THR A 36 -4.71 5.19 -2.38
N PRO A 37 -4.41 4.34 -1.38
CA PRO A 37 -4.05 2.95 -1.60
C PRO A 37 -4.98 2.22 -2.58
N TRP A 38 -6.29 2.50 -2.55
CA TRP A 38 -7.26 1.89 -3.48
C TRP A 38 -7.08 2.37 -4.91
N ASP A 39 -6.80 3.66 -5.13
CA ASP A 39 -6.53 4.18 -6.47
C ASP A 39 -5.32 3.49 -7.08
N VAL A 40 -4.23 3.36 -6.31
CA VAL A 40 -3.02 2.68 -6.78
C VAL A 40 -3.29 1.20 -7.05
N MET A 41 -3.98 0.50 -6.14
CA MET A 41 -4.30 -0.92 -6.36
C MET A 41 -5.20 -1.13 -7.58
N ASN A 42 -6.14 -0.23 -7.85
CA ASN A 42 -6.98 -0.30 -9.04
C ASN A 42 -6.15 -0.10 -10.32
N THR A 43 -5.25 0.90 -10.34
CA THR A 43 -4.33 1.10 -11.46
C THR A 43 -3.45 -0.12 -11.68
N MET A 44 -2.83 -0.64 -10.62
CA MET A 44 -2.00 -1.84 -10.70
C MET A 44 -2.80 -3.08 -11.13
N GLY A 45 -4.04 -3.22 -10.65
CA GLY A 45 -4.94 -4.28 -11.07
C GLY A 45 -5.22 -4.25 -12.58
N ALA A 46 -5.43 -3.06 -13.14
CA ALA A 46 -5.58 -2.88 -14.59
C ALA A 46 -4.32 -3.24 -15.38
N GLU A 47 -3.13 -3.14 -14.77
CA GLU A 47 -1.84 -3.59 -15.32
C GLU A 47 -1.56 -5.10 -15.08
N GLY A 48 -2.55 -5.83 -14.55
CA GLY A 48 -2.45 -7.27 -14.29
C GLY A 48 -1.79 -7.65 -12.97
N TRP A 49 -1.60 -6.70 -12.05
CA TRP A 49 -1.15 -7.01 -10.69
C TRP A 49 -2.28 -7.58 -9.83
N GLU A 50 -1.98 -8.66 -9.12
CA GLU A 50 -2.88 -9.33 -8.19
C GLU A 50 -2.44 -9.01 -6.76
N PHE A 51 -3.40 -8.62 -5.92
CA PHE A 51 -3.17 -8.48 -4.49
C PHE A 51 -2.91 -9.85 -3.85
N VAL A 52 -1.87 -9.93 -3.02
CA VAL A 52 -1.46 -11.17 -2.33
C VAL A 52 -1.82 -11.10 -0.85
N ALA A 53 -1.35 -10.05 -0.17
CA ALA A 53 -1.53 -9.89 1.27
C ALA A 53 -1.32 -8.43 1.68
N ALA A 54 -1.98 -8.03 2.77
CA ALA A 54 -1.70 -6.79 3.49
C ALA A 54 -1.26 -7.17 4.89
N VAL A 55 -0.08 -6.71 5.28
CA VAL A 55 0.52 -7.06 6.57
C VAL A 55 0.78 -5.79 7.35
N PRO A 56 0.29 -5.66 8.60
CA PRO A 56 0.64 -4.54 9.44
C PRO A 56 2.11 -4.63 9.84
N THR A 57 2.78 -3.49 9.87
CA THR A 57 4.13 -3.37 10.43
C THR A 57 4.05 -2.96 11.89
N SER A 58 5.07 -3.35 12.66
CA SER A 58 5.23 -2.93 14.05
C SER A 58 6.17 -1.71 14.10
N PRO A 59 5.89 -0.70 14.95
CA PRO A 59 4.81 -0.64 15.93
C PRO A 59 3.48 -0.12 15.36
N LEU A 60 2.37 -0.69 15.85
CA LEU A 60 1.05 -0.04 15.81
C LEU A 60 0.89 0.81 17.06
N GLN A 61 0.41 2.04 16.92
CA GLN A 61 0.25 2.99 18.00
C GLN A 61 -1.22 3.39 18.14
N ASN A 62 -1.68 3.56 19.38
CA ASN A 62 -2.97 4.19 19.62
C ASN A 62 -2.75 5.68 19.86
N THR A 63 -3.29 6.52 18.99
CA THR A 63 -3.25 7.99 19.11
C THR A 63 -4.65 8.54 19.41
N ARG A 64 -4.74 9.83 19.77
CA ARG A 64 -6.03 10.51 19.98
C ARG A 64 -6.27 11.52 18.86
N GLN A 65 -7.42 11.42 18.21
CA GLN A 65 -7.88 12.37 17.19
C GLN A 65 -9.29 12.82 17.55
N ALA A 66 -9.51 14.13 17.68
CA ALA A 66 -10.81 14.71 18.07
C ALA A 66 -11.44 14.12 19.36
N GLY A 67 -10.62 13.61 20.29
CA GLY A 67 -11.08 13.00 21.54
C GLY A 67 -11.33 11.49 21.46
N GLU A 68 -11.28 10.89 20.27
CA GLU A 68 -11.40 9.45 20.05
C GLU A 68 -10.03 8.78 19.96
N GLN A 69 -9.94 7.55 20.46
CA GLN A 69 -8.73 6.73 20.32
C GLN A 69 -8.73 6.09 18.93
N VAL A 70 -7.73 6.40 18.11
CA VAL A 70 -7.58 5.86 16.76
C VAL A 70 -6.27 5.10 16.64
N VAL A 71 -6.26 4.02 15.85
CA VAL A 71 -5.06 3.25 15.56
C VAL A 71 -4.29 3.97 14.46
N GLU A 72 -3.01 4.19 14.69
CA GLU A 72 -2.03 4.67 13.73
C GLU A 72 -0.99 3.59 13.49
N GLY A 73 -0.64 3.37 12.23
CA GLY A 73 0.36 2.37 11.88
C GLY A 73 0.64 2.32 10.41
N TYR A 74 1.60 1.48 10.03
CA TYR A 74 1.94 1.27 8.63
C TYR A 74 1.64 -0.16 8.21
N TRP A 75 1.27 -0.31 6.95
CA TRP A 75 0.94 -1.57 6.32
C TRP A 75 1.76 -1.74 5.05
N ILE A 76 2.12 -2.99 4.75
CA ILE A 76 2.72 -3.37 3.47
C ILE A 76 1.71 -4.20 2.69
N PHE A 77 1.36 -3.74 1.50
CA PHE A 77 0.49 -4.43 0.56
C PHE A 77 1.37 -5.09 -0.47
N TYR A 78 1.36 -6.42 -0.55
CA TYR A 78 2.11 -7.19 -1.52
C TYR A 78 1.27 -7.52 -2.73
N LEU A 79 1.85 -7.37 -3.92
CA LEU A 79 1.25 -7.73 -5.19
C LEU A 79 2.20 -8.60 -6.00
N LYS A 80 1.61 -9.39 -6.91
CA LYS A 80 2.35 -10.19 -7.88
C LYS A 80 1.70 -10.10 -9.26
N ARG A 81 2.45 -10.37 -10.32
CA ARG A 81 1.88 -10.63 -11.66
C ARG A 81 2.72 -11.64 -12.44
N PRO A 82 2.11 -12.42 -13.34
CA PRO A 82 2.88 -13.27 -14.24
C PRO A 82 3.60 -12.41 -15.27
N ARG A 83 4.88 -12.71 -15.52
CA ARG A 83 5.64 -12.23 -16.66
C ARG A 83 5.71 -13.35 -17.68
N LEU A 84 5.10 -13.11 -18.84
CA LEU A 84 5.29 -13.98 -19.99
C LEU A 84 6.63 -13.61 -20.61
N ASP A 85 7.62 -14.47 -20.48
CA ASP A 85 8.85 -14.35 -21.25
C ASP A 85 8.48 -14.58 -22.72
N GLY A 86 8.74 -13.57 -23.57
CA GLY A 86 8.50 -13.61 -25.01
C GLY A 86 9.43 -14.55 -25.76
#